data_AF-A0A2K1KWL2-F1
#
_entry.id   AF-A0A2K1KWL2-F1
#
_cell.length_a   1.000
_cell.length_b   1.000
_cell.length_c   1.000
_cell.angle_alpha   90.00
_cell.angle_beta   90.00
_cell.angle_gamma   90.00
#
_symmetry.space_group_name_H-M   'P 1'
#
loop_
_entity.id
_entity.type
_entity.pdbx_description
1 polymer ?
#
loop_
_entity_poly.entity_id
_entity_poly.type
_entity_poly.pdbx_seq_one_letter_code
_entity_poly.pdbx_strand_id
1 'polypeptide(L)'
;MGRGKSWSSDEDMFLARSVVHVSHDPIVGADQKSSKFYYRVLQQFQVFVPDSNRTSDALCNRWEEIQSSCSKFAGYFAMSLADPKSGQQEDHYIEEALEIYVKIEKSLNSARFGNTSESTFQSLNMV
;
A
#
# COMPACT_ATOMS: atom_id res chain seq x y z
N MET A 1 -25.95 3.38 -4.71
CA MET A 1 -24.69 4.17 -4.79
C MET A 1 -23.71 3.36 -5.61
N GLY A 2 -23.19 3.91 -6.71
CA GLY A 2 -22.16 3.23 -7.49
C GLY A 2 -20.89 3.08 -6.66
N ARG A 3 -20.25 1.91 -6.70
CA ARG A 3 -18.92 1.74 -6.09
C ARG A 3 -17.95 2.63 -6.88
N GLY A 4 -17.13 3.42 -6.19
CA GLY A 4 -16.07 4.20 -6.83
C GLY A 4 -15.09 3.28 -7.59
N LYS A 5 -14.32 3.85 -8.53
CA LYS A 5 -13.31 3.11 -9.31
C LYS A 5 -12.36 2.38 -8.35
N SER A 6 -12.02 1.11 -8.63
CA SER A 6 -11.02 0.38 -7.84
C SER A 6 -9.64 1.04 -7.95
N TRP A 7 -8.81 0.92 -6.93
CA TRP A 7 -7.41 1.36 -6.97
C TRP A 7 -6.56 0.35 -7.75
N SER A 8 -5.65 0.83 -8.58
CA SER A 8 -4.62 -0.01 -9.23
C SER A 8 -3.29 0.07 -8.49
N SER A 9 -2.40 -0.90 -8.74
CA SER A 9 -1.04 -0.90 -8.19
C SER A 9 -0.23 0.34 -8.62
N ASP A 10 -0.42 0.81 -9.86
CA ASP A 10 0.21 2.05 -10.34
C ASP A 10 -0.30 3.27 -9.58
N GLU A 11 -1.61 3.35 -9.33
CA GLU A 11 -2.19 4.43 -8.52
C GLU A 11 -1.62 4.41 -7.09
N ASP A 12 -1.49 3.23 -6.47
CA ASP A 12 -0.88 3.11 -5.13
C ASP A 12 0.59 3.58 -5.11
N MET A 13 1.36 3.23 -6.15
CA MET A 13 2.75 3.69 -6.30
C MET A 13 2.83 5.22 -6.44
N PHE A 14 1.99 5.80 -7.30
CA PHE A 14 1.96 7.26 -7.48
C PHE A 14 1.48 7.99 -6.23
N LEU A 15 0.54 7.41 -5.48
CA LEU A 15 0.09 7.95 -4.20
C LEU A 15 1.25 7.95 -3.19
N ALA A 16 1.95 6.83 -3.02
CA ALA A 16 3.09 6.74 -2.11
C ALA A 16 4.17 7.76 -2.46
N ARG A 17 4.51 7.89 -3.76
CA ARG A 17 5.46 8.89 -4.23
C ARG A 17 5.02 10.32 -3.93
N SER A 18 3.73 10.61 -4.09
CA SER A 18 3.16 11.93 -3.85
C SER A 18 3.18 12.29 -2.36
N VAL A 19 2.82 11.34 -1.49
CA VAL A 19 2.88 11.52 -0.03
C VAL A 19 4.31 11.79 0.42
N VAL A 20 5.29 11.01 -0.04
CA VAL A 20 6.72 11.23 0.29
C VAL A 20 7.19 12.60 -0.19
N HIS A 21 6.84 12.99 -1.42
CA HIS A 21 7.21 14.29 -1.98
C HIS A 21 6.70 15.45 -1.12
N VAL A 22 5.41 15.42 -0.75
CA VAL A 22 4.80 16.46 0.09
C VAL A 22 5.34 16.42 1.52
N SER A 23 5.64 15.23 2.06
CA SER A 23 6.17 15.10 3.42
C SER A 23 7.57 15.71 3.59
N HIS A 24 8.35 15.77 2.50
CA HIS A 24 9.66 16.41 2.49
C HIS A 24 9.63 17.89 2.12
N ASP A 25 8.45 18.46 1.78
CA ASP A 25 8.32 19.88 1.45
C ASP A 25 8.41 20.72 2.75
N PRO A 26 9.43 21.58 2.90
CA PRO A 26 9.63 22.40 4.10
C PRO A 26 8.47 23.36 4.38
N ILE A 27 7.65 23.68 3.38
CA ILE A 27 6.48 24.56 3.52
C ILE A 27 5.37 23.88 4.33
N VAL A 28 5.37 22.54 4.44
CA VAL A 28 4.34 21.78 5.18
C VAL A 28 4.50 21.90 6.71
N GLY A 29 5.70 22.21 7.22
CA GLY A 29 5.95 22.38 8.66
C GLY A 29 5.13 23.51 9.31
N ALA A 30 4.62 24.46 8.51
CA ALA A 30 3.85 25.61 8.99
C ALA A 30 2.32 25.44 8.93
N ASP A 31 1.80 24.38 8.28
CA ASP A 31 0.38 24.26 7.96
C ASP A 31 -0.20 22.88 8.35
N GLN A 32 -0.29 22.65 9.67
CA GLN A 32 -0.61 21.38 10.34
C GLN A 32 -2.03 20.80 10.10
N LYS A 33 -2.84 21.36 9.21
CA LYS A 33 -4.18 20.79 8.96
C LYS A 33 -4.06 19.62 7.98
N SER A 34 -4.40 18.41 8.44
CA SER A 34 -4.46 17.18 7.64
C SER A 34 -5.16 17.37 6.28
N SER A 35 -6.24 18.16 6.24
CA SER A 35 -6.95 18.49 4.99
C SER A 35 -6.08 19.21 3.95
N LYS A 36 -5.21 20.14 4.37
CA LYS A 36 -4.31 20.85 3.47
C LYS A 36 -3.16 19.97 2.99
N PHE A 37 -2.68 19.08 3.86
CA PHE A 37 -1.67 18.08 3.48
C PHE A 37 -2.19 17.22 2.33
N TYR A 38 -3.35 16.58 2.50
CA TYR A 38 -3.91 15.70 1.47
C TYR A 38 -4.38 16.45 0.21
N TYR A 39 -4.70 17.75 0.31
CA TYR A 39 -4.91 18.58 -0.86
C TYR A 39 -3.63 18.72 -1.70
N ARG A 40 -2.47 18.96 -1.08
CA ARG A 40 -1.18 19.00 -1.79
C ARG A 40 -0.79 17.64 -2.34
N VAL A 41 -1.07 16.56 -1.61
CA VAL A 41 -0.87 15.19 -2.10
C VAL A 41 -1.72 14.94 -3.34
N LEU A 42 -2.98 15.39 -3.38
CA LEU A 42 -3.83 15.28 -4.56
C LEU A 42 -3.25 16.05 -5.76
N GLN A 43 -2.78 17.28 -5.55
CA GLN A 43 -2.14 18.07 -6.62
C GLN A 43 -0.93 17.35 -7.21
N GLN A 44 -0.07 16.79 -6.35
CA GLN A 44 1.09 16.04 -6.80
C GLN A 44 0.70 14.71 -7.46
N PHE A 45 -0.31 14.03 -6.96
CA PHE A 45 -0.83 12.80 -7.55
C PHE A 45 -1.35 13.04 -8.97
N GLN A 46 -2.04 14.16 -9.21
CA GLN A 46 -2.54 14.55 -10.52
C GLN A 46 -1.44 14.87 -11.54
N VAL A 47 -0.19 15.12 -11.11
CA VAL A 47 0.95 15.19 -12.04
C VAL A 47 1.23 13.84 -12.68
N PHE A 48 1.03 12.74 -11.93
CA PHE A 48 1.19 11.38 -12.44
C PHE A 48 -0.07 10.81 -13.09
N VAL A 49 -1.25 11.23 -12.59
CA VAL A 49 -2.56 10.77 -13.07
C VAL A 49 -3.46 11.98 -13.36
N PRO A 50 -3.26 12.69 -14.49
CA PRO A 50 -3.95 13.96 -14.78
C PRO A 50 -5.48 13.85 -14.81
N ASP A 51 -6.01 12.76 -15.36
CA ASP A 51 -7.45 12.52 -15.49
C ASP A 51 -8.07 11.83 -14.25
N SER A 52 -7.37 11.87 -13.12
CA SER A 52 -7.86 11.31 -11.86
C SER A 52 -9.11 12.03 -11.37
N ASN A 53 -10.17 11.26 -11.10
CA ASN A 53 -11.38 11.73 -10.42
C ASN A 53 -11.35 11.50 -8.90
N ARG A 54 -10.18 11.20 -8.34
CA ARG A 54 -10.01 10.93 -6.90
C ARG A 54 -10.07 12.24 -6.11
N THR A 55 -10.60 12.18 -4.89
CA THR A 55 -10.63 13.29 -3.94
C THR A 55 -9.50 13.18 -2.91
N SER A 56 -9.16 14.28 -2.24
CA SER A 56 -8.17 14.27 -1.14
C SER A 56 -8.51 13.24 -0.06
N ASP A 57 -9.79 13.09 0.25
CA ASP A 57 -10.28 12.13 1.26
C ASP A 57 -10.13 10.68 0.77
N ALA A 58 -10.36 10.43 -0.52
CA ALA A 58 -10.12 9.11 -1.11
C ALA A 58 -8.63 8.73 -1.03
N LEU A 59 -7.74 9.70 -1.27
CA LEU A 59 -6.29 9.51 -1.14
C LEU A 59 -5.88 9.27 0.31
N CYS A 60 -6.44 10.01 1.26
CA CYS A 60 -6.22 9.81 2.70
C CYS A 60 -6.59 8.39 3.13
N ASN A 61 -7.82 7.96 2.84
CA ASN A 61 -8.30 6.62 3.20
C ASN A 61 -7.44 5.53 2.54
N ARG A 62 -7.08 5.71 1.27
CA ARG A 62 -6.22 4.73 0.58
C ARG A 62 -4.81 4.70 1.16
N TRP A 63 -4.26 5.85 1.54
CA TRP A 63 -2.95 5.93 2.16
C TRP A 63 -2.94 5.22 3.52
N GLU A 64 -3.99 5.37 4.33
CA GLU A 64 -4.14 4.63 5.59
C GLU A 64 -4.15 3.11 5.38
N GLU A 65 -4.83 2.62 4.34
CA GLU A 65 -4.80 1.21 3.96
C GLU A 65 -3.38 0.74 3.58
N ILE A 66 -2.69 1.48 2.71
CA ILE A 66 -1.32 1.17 2.29
C ILE A 66 -0.38 1.18 3.49
N GLN A 67 -0.45 2.21 4.33
CA GLN A 67 0.39 2.36 5.52
C GLN A 67 0.15 1.22 6.52
N SER A 68 -1.09 0.77 6.68
CA SER A 68 -1.43 -0.40 7.50
C SER A 68 -0.77 -1.67 6.95
N SER A 69 -0.88 -1.92 5.65
CA SER A 69 -0.21 -3.04 4.97
C SER A 69 1.31 -3.00 5.12
N CYS A 70 1.94 -1.84 4.92
CA CYS A 70 3.38 -1.67 5.12
C CYS A 70 3.79 -1.93 6.57
N SER A 71 3.00 -1.48 7.55
CA SER A 71 3.28 -1.68 8.98
C SER A 71 3.22 -3.16 9.36
N LYS A 72 2.22 -3.90 8.85
CA LYS A 72 2.13 -5.35 9.04
C LYS A 72 3.33 -6.07 8.43
N PHE A 73 3.67 -5.74 7.18
CA PHE A 73 4.84 -6.29 6.51
C PHE A 73 6.12 -6.05 7.31
N ALA A 74 6.34 -4.83 7.79
CA ALA A 74 7.49 -4.51 8.62
C ALA A 74 7.55 -5.36 9.91
N GLY A 75 6.39 -5.68 10.50
CA GLY A 75 6.30 -6.62 11.62
C GLY A 75 6.74 -8.04 11.25
N TYR A 76 6.31 -8.56 10.10
CA TYR A 76 6.76 -9.86 9.60
C TYR A 76 8.26 -9.89 9.29
N PHE A 77 8.77 -8.83 8.67
CA PHE A 77 10.18 -8.67 8.39
C PHE A 77 11.02 -8.63 9.67
N ALA A 78 10.58 -7.89 10.69
CA ALA A 78 11.24 -7.87 11.99
C ALA A 78 11.25 -9.25 12.68
N MET A 79 10.18 -10.06 12.52
CA MET A 79 10.16 -11.43 13.04
C MET A 79 11.14 -12.34 12.30
N SER A 80 11.23 -12.24 10.96
CA SER A 80 12.22 -12.97 10.17
C SER A 80 13.66 -12.59 10.56
N LEU A 81 13.93 -11.31 10.80
CA LEU A 81 15.25 -10.85 11.27
C LEU A 81 15.57 -11.30 12.71
N ALA A 82 14.57 -11.55 13.54
CA ALA A 82 14.76 -11.99 14.92
C ALA A 82 15.12 -13.48 15.04
N ASP A 83 14.99 -14.27 13.96
CA ASP A 83 15.42 -15.67 13.88
C ASP A 83 16.43 -15.86 12.72
N PRO A 84 17.69 -15.38 12.89
CA PRO A 84 18.67 -15.42 11.81
C PRO A 84 19.08 -16.86 11.50
N LYS A 85 18.80 -17.31 10.29
CA LYS A 85 19.27 -18.60 9.80
C LYS A 85 20.72 -18.44 9.32
N SER A 86 21.64 -19.22 9.87
CA SER A 86 23.06 -19.06 9.57
C SER A 86 23.33 -19.16 8.07
N GLY A 87 23.98 -18.15 7.50
CA GLY A 87 24.43 -18.16 6.10
C GLY A 87 23.44 -17.61 5.06
N GLN A 88 22.30 -17.03 5.46
CA GLN A 88 21.37 -16.39 4.51
C GLN A 88 21.71 -14.92 4.23
N GLN A 89 21.42 -14.50 2.99
CA GLN A 89 21.48 -13.10 2.55
C GLN A 89 20.24 -12.32 2.99
N GLU A 90 20.34 -11.00 3.06
CA GLU A 90 19.23 -10.12 3.49
C GLU A 90 17.95 -10.33 2.67
N ASP A 91 18.08 -10.57 1.36
CA ASP A 91 16.97 -10.79 0.44
C ASP A 91 16.07 -11.97 0.84
N HIS A 92 16.63 -13.00 1.49
CA HIS A 92 15.84 -14.14 1.97
C HIS A 92 14.86 -13.76 3.08
N TYR A 93 15.22 -12.81 3.94
CA TYR A 93 14.31 -12.34 5.00
C TYR A 93 13.16 -11.52 4.42
N ILE A 94 13.40 -10.83 3.30
CA ILE A 94 12.34 -10.12 2.57
C ILE A 94 11.37 -11.13 1.95
N GLU A 95 11.88 -12.17 1.28
CA GLU A 95 11.07 -13.23 0.69
C GLU A 95 10.24 -13.96 1.75
N GLU A 96 10.84 -14.37 2.86
CA GLU A 96 10.14 -15.03 3.96
C GLU A 96 9.04 -14.14 4.57
N ALA A 97 9.34 -12.87 4.81
CA ALA A 97 8.36 -11.92 5.32
C ALA A 97 7.17 -11.72 4.34
N LEU A 98 7.45 -11.71 3.03
CA LEU A 98 6.41 -11.63 2.00
C LEU A 98 5.54 -12.90 1.98
N GLU A 99 6.14 -14.08 2.08
CA GLU A 99 5.40 -15.35 2.15
C GLU A 99 4.46 -15.39 3.35
N ILE A 100 4.96 -15.00 4.54
CA ILE A 100 4.17 -14.93 5.77
C ILE A 100 3.02 -13.93 5.59
N TYR A 101 3.30 -12.73 5.10
CA TYR A 101 2.30 -11.69 4.86
C TYR A 101 1.19 -12.18 3.93
N VAL A 102 1.56 -12.73 2.76
CA VAL A 102 0.60 -13.21 1.76
C VAL A 102 -0.25 -14.36 2.31
N LYS A 103 0.37 -15.31 3.03
CA LYS A 103 -0.35 -16.44 3.62
C LYS A 103 -1.39 -15.97 4.65
N ILE A 104 -1.01 -15.05 5.52
CA ILE A 104 -1.90 -14.54 6.56
C ILE A 104 -3.02 -13.71 5.94
N GLU A 105 -2.72 -12.77 5.06
CA GLU A 105 -3.73 -11.92 4.43
C GLU A 105 -4.71 -12.72 3.55
N LYS A 106 -4.23 -13.78 2.84
CA LYS A 106 -5.12 -14.73 2.16
C LYS A 106 -6.06 -15.42 3.14
N SER A 107 -5.55 -15.89 4.29
CA SER A 107 -6.36 -16.57 5.30
C SER A 107 -7.38 -15.63 5.97
N LEU A 108 -7.00 -14.37 6.21
CA LEU A 108 -7.89 -13.36 6.76
C LEU A 108 -8.98 -12.98 5.77
N ASN A 109 -8.63 -12.84 4.49
CA ASN A 109 -9.61 -12.55 3.44
C ASN A 109 -10.56 -13.72 3.20
N SER A 110 -10.08 -14.97 3.22
CA SER A 110 -10.95 -16.14 3.12
C SER A 110 -11.88 -16.29 4.34
N ALA A 111 -11.39 -15.97 5.54
CA ALA A 111 -12.19 -15.98 6.76
C ALA A 111 -13.22 -14.84 6.82
N ARG A 112 -12.90 -13.67 6.26
CA ARG A 112 -13.79 -12.51 6.21
C ARG A 112 -14.87 -12.61 5.13
N PHE A 113 -14.58 -13.28 4.01
CA PHE A 113 -15.48 -13.31 2.85
C PHE A 113 -16.05 -14.68 2.49
N GLY A 114 -15.71 -15.75 3.22
CA GLY A 114 -16.36 -17.06 3.15
C GLY A 114 -16.56 -17.59 1.72
N ASN A 115 -15.58 -18.34 1.20
CA ASN A 115 -15.69 -19.12 -0.05
C ASN A 115 -16.46 -18.41 -1.18
N THR A 116 -15.85 -17.39 -1.79
CA THR A 116 -16.27 -16.95 -3.11
C THR A 116 -15.13 -17.23 -4.09
N SER A 117 -15.45 -18.07 -5.07
CA SER A 117 -14.63 -18.75 -6.07
C SER A 117 -13.36 -18.04 -6.56
N GLU A 118 -12.26 -18.79 -6.52
CA GLU A 118 -11.08 -18.68 -7.39
C GLU A 118 -11.44 -18.19 -8.80
N SER A 119 -11.02 -16.99 -9.18
CA SER A 119 -10.99 -16.60 -10.60
C SER A 119 -10.01 -15.48 -10.97
N THR A 120 -9.30 -14.82 -10.05
CA THR A 120 -8.52 -13.61 -10.40
C THR A 120 -7.01 -13.68 -10.18
N PHE A 121 -6.44 -14.81 -9.81
CA PHE A 121 -4.98 -14.94 -9.59
C PHE A 121 -4.28 -16.00 -10.46
N GLN A 122 -4.86 -16.40 -11.58
CA GLN A 122 -4.19 -17.23 -12.59
C GLN A 122 -3.55 -16.43 -13.75
N SER A 123 -3.66 -15.10 -13.78
CA SER A 123 -3.14 -14.30 -14.91
C SER A 123 -1.72 -13.77 -14.75
N LEU A 124 -0.95 -14.24 -13.76
CA LEU A 124 0.44 -13.81 -13.55
C LEU A 124 1.43 -14.99 -13.52
N ASN A 125 1.08 -16.08 -14.21
CA ASN A 125 2.04 -17.15 -14.49
C ASN A 125 1.76 -17.92 -15.79
N MET A 126 1.27 -17.24 -16.84
CA MET A 126 1.37 -17.74 -18.21
C MET A 126 1.20 -16.60 -19.22
N VAL A 127 2.36 -16.11 -19.69
CA VAL A 127 2.79 -15.60 -21.02
C VAL A 127 3.83 -14.52 -20.79
#